data_AF-A0A3M7SNX7-F1
#
_entry.id   AF-A0A3M7SNX7-F1
#
_cell.length_a   1.000
_cell.length_b   1.000
_cell.length_c   1.000
_cell.angle_alpha   90.00
_cell.angle_beta   90.00
_cell.angle_gamma   90.00
#
_symmetry.space_group_name_H-M   'P 1'
#
loop_
_entity.id
_entity.type
_entity.pdbx_description
1 polymer ?
#
loop_
_entity_poly.entity_id
_entity_poly.type
_entity_poly.pdbx_seq_one_letter_code
_entity_poly.pdbx_strand_id
1 'polypeptide(L)' 'MLISCYFNGVKCSTSDFYEFTTFEYGSCYTFNSNSSSLKKTSKYGPSYGLKMELFTGIPGST' A
#
# COMPACT_ATOMS: atom_id res chain seq x y z
N MET A 1 5.14 -6.21 -5.89
CA MET A 1 3.68 -6.29 -6.13
C MET A 1 2.94 -6.63 -4.84
N LEU A 2 1.77 -6.03 -4.61
CA LEU A 2 0.99 -6.18 -3.37
C LEU A 2 0.31 -7.56 -3.31
N ILE A 3 0.65 -8.37 -2.30
CA ILE A 3 0.01 -9.68 -2.04
C ILE A 3 -1.23 -9.47 -1.17
N SER A 4 -1.07 -8.77 -0.04
CA SER A 4 -2.15 -8.52 0.91
C SER A 4 -1.99 -7.17 1.61
N CYS A 5 -3.11 -6.59 2.04
CA CYS A 5 -3.17 -5.27 2.65
C CYS A 5 -4.27 -5.22 3.71
N TYR A 6 -3.97 -4.60 4.86
CA TYR A 6 -4.95 -4.29 5.90
C TYR A 6 -4.71 -2.90 6.49
N PHE A 7 -5.78 -2.15 6.74
CA PHE A 7 -5.77 -0.88 7.47
C PHE A 7 -6.92 -0.84 8.47
N ASN A 8 -6.68 -0.47 9.74
CA ASN A 8 -7.66 -0.60 10.82
C ASN A 8 -8.26 -2.02 10.95
N GLY A 9 -7.49 -3.05 10.61
CA GLY A 9 -7.99 -4.43 10.59
C GLY A 9 -8.95 -4.75 9.42
N VAL A 10 -9.24 -3.78 8.55
CA VAL A 10 -10.06 -3.97 7.34
C VAL A 10 -9.15 -4.26 6.15
N LYS A 11 -9.51 -5.27 5.35
CA LYS A 11 -8.76 -5.63 4.14
C LYS A 11 -8.84 -4.49 3.11
N CYS A 12 -7.68 -4.08 2.59
CA CYS A 12 -7.56 -3.14 1.47
C CYS A 12 -7.17 -3.86 0.18
N SER A 13 -7.31 -3.16 -0.94
CA SER A 13 -6.93 -3.66 -2.27
C SER A 13 -6.11 -2.61 -3.03
N THR A 14 -5.68 -2.94 -4.25
CA THR A 14 -4.92 -2.02 -5.10
C THR A 14 -5.68 -0.73 -5.44
N SER A 15 -7.02 -0.74 -5.40
CA SER A 15 -7.82 0.48 -5.61
C SER A 15 -7.71 1.49 -4.48
N ASP A 16 -7.19 1.10 -3.31
CA ASP A 16 -6.92 2.02 -2.19
C ASP A 16 -5.59 2.78 -2.35
N PHE A 17 -4.86 2.51 -3.45
CA PHE A 17 -3.59 3.13 -3.78
C PHE A 17 -3.72 3.96 -5.06
N TYR A 18 -3.08 5.10 -5.07
CA TYR A 18 -2.88 5.88 -6.30
C TYR A 18 -1.62 5.39 -7.02
N GLU A 19 -1.80 4.95 -8.25
CA GLU A 19 -0.70 4.54 -9.12
C GLU A 19 -0.11 5.74 -9.87
N PHE A 20 1.21 5.82 -9.91
CA PHE A 20 1.95 6.75 -10.77
C PHE A 20 3.25 6.10 -11.24
N THR A 21 3.73 6.47 -12.42
CA THR A 21 4.96 5.90 -12.98
C THR A 21 6.11 6.87 -12.81
N THR A 22 7.27 6.34 -12.43
CA THR A 22 8.54 7.05 -12.45
C THR A 22 9.47 6.40 -13.47
N PHE A 23 10.38 7.19 -14.05
CA PHE A 23 11.35 6.67 -15.01
C PHE A 23 12.34 5.69 -14.37
N GLU A 24 12.76 5.96 -13.14
CA GLU A 24 13.78 5.19 -12.43
C GLU A 24 13.24 3.90 -11.78
N TYR A 25 12.01 3.94 -11.24
CA TYR A 25 11.46 2.85 -10.41
C TYR A 25 10.24 2.16 -11.01
N GLY A 26 9.74 2.60 -12.17
CA GLY A 26 8.53 2.04 -12.78
C GLY A 26 7.26 2.45 -12.03
N SER A 27 6.30 1.52 -11.93
CA SER A 27 5.02 1.77 -11.25
C SER A 27 5.18 1.87 -9.73
N CYS A 28 4.78 3.03 -9.19
CA CYS A 28 4.73 3.34 -7.77
C CYS A 28 3.27 3.44 -7.31
N TYR A 29 3.01 3.07 -6.05
CA TYR A 29 1.66 3.02 -5.48
C TYR A 29 1.64 3.74 -4.13
N THR A 30 0.79 4.78 -4.01
CA THR A 30 0.69 5.60 -2.79
C THR A 30 -0.63 5.33 -2.08
N PHE A 31 -0.57 4.78 -0.87
CA PHE A 31 -1.74 4.64 0.00
C PHE A 31 -2.19 6.01 0.53
N ASN A 32 -3.50 6.23 0.62
CA ASN A 32 -4.09 7.42 1.25
C ASN A 32 -3.64 8.76 0.62
N SER A 33 -3.47 8.80 -0.70
CA SER A 33 -3.04 10.00 -1.43
C SER A 33 -4.17 11.01 -1.69
N ASN A 34 -5.43 10.57 -1.64
CA ASN A 34 -6.58 11.42 -1.93
C ASN A 34 -6.97 12.25 -0.69
N SER A 35 -6.80 13.57 -0.77
CA SER A 35 -7.11 14.53 0.30
C SER A 35 -8.60 14.61 0.64
N SER A 36 -9.50 14.25 -0.27
CA SER A 36 -10.95 14.28 -0.05
C SER A 36 -11.49 13.08 0.73
N SER A 37 -10.71 11.99 0.85
CA SER A 37 -11.14 10.74 1.51
C SER A 37 -10.04 10.11 2.38
N LEU A 38 -9.41 10.96 3.21
CA LEU A 38 -8.33 10.52 4.10
C LEU A 38 -8.78 9.44 5.08
N LYS A 39 -8.11 8.29 5.00
CA LYS A 39 -8.23 7.19 5.96
C LYS A 39 -7.45 7.56 7.23
N LYS A 40 -8.11 7.44 8.39
CA LYS A 40 -7.54 7.71 9.72
C LYS A 40 -7.49 6.44 10.54
N THR A 41 -6.45 6.27 11.35
CA THR A 41 -6.37 5.15 12.29
C THR A 41 -7.41 5.31 13.41
N SER A 42 -8.10 4.24 13.79
CA SER A 42 -9.08 4.29 14.89
C SER A 42 -8.41 4.29 16.26
N LYS A 43 -7.25 3.65 16.40
CA LYS A 43 -6.46 3.52 17.63
C LYS A 43 -4.97 3.46 17.29
N TYR A 44 -4.13 3.69 18.29
CA TYR A 44 -2.69 3.44 18.16
C TYR A 44 -2.39 1.94 18.18
N GLY A 45 -1.25 1.55 17.60
CA GLY A 45 -0.73 0.19 17.62
C GLY A 45 -0.76 -0.52 16.26
N PRO A 46 0.06 -1.57 16.10
CA PRO A 46 0.32 -2.21 14.81
C PRO A 46 -0.90 -2.91 14.20
N SER A 47 -1.87 -3.32 15.03
CA SER A 47 -3.10 -3.95 14.54
C SER A 47 -4.02 -2.99 13.80
N TYR A 48 -3.94 -1.68 14.09
CA TYR A 48 -4.80 -0.64 13.51
C TYR A 48 -4.09 0.17 12.41
N GLY A 49 -2.76 0.06 12.32
CA GLY A 49 -1.97 0.68 11.26
C GLY A 49 -2.12 0.00 9.89
N LEU A 50 -1.31 0.44 8.93
CA LEU A 50 -1.19 -0.17 7.61
C LEU A 50 -0.28 -1.40 7.69
N LYS A 51 -0.80 -2.56 7.31
CA LYS A 51 -0.06 -3.82 7.19
C LYS A 51 -0.09 -4.25 5.74
N MET A 52 1.07 -4.64 5.21
CA MET A 52 1.21 -5.03 3.82
C MET A 52 2.12 -6.24 3.69
N GLU A 53 1.82 -7.08 2.74
CA GLU A 53 2.68 -8.16 2.26
C GLU A 53 3.03 -7.87 0.81
N LEU A 54 4.33 -7.83 0.51
CA LEU A 54 4.84 -7.43 -0.79
C LEU A 54 5.71 -8.53 -1.38
N PHE A 55 5.51 -8.81 -2.65
CA PHE A 55 6.44 -9.59 -3.46
C PHE A 55 7.42 -8.64 -4.16
N THR A 56 8.71 -8.70 -3.83
CA THR A 56 9.74 -7.83 -4.43
C THR A 56 10.43 -8.43 -5.65
N GLY A 57 9.97 -9.60 -6.13
CA GLY A 57 10.63 -10.34 -7.20
C GLY A 57 11.63 -11.39 -6.69
N ILE A 58 12.31 -12.06 -7.62
CA ILE A 58 13.37 -13.03 -7.34
C ILE A 58 14.73 -12.33 -7.48
N PRO A 59 15.62 -12.38 -6.47
CA PRO A 59 16.96 -11.83 -6.58
C PRO A 59 17.73 -12.42 -7.76
N GLY A 60 18.39 -11.58 -8.58
CA GLY A 60 19.24 -12.03 -9.69
C GLY A 60 18.51 -12.38 -10.99
N SER A 61 17.22 -12.10 -11.10
CA SER A 61 16.47 -12.15 -12.37
C SER A 61 16.45 -10.76 -13.03
N THR A 62 17.60 -10.33 -13.55
CA THR A 62 17.77 -9.16 -14.43
C THR A 62 18.81 -9.49 -15.48
#